data_AF-A0A7Y8TY58-F1
#
_entry.id   AF-A0A7Y8TY58-F1
#
_cell.length_a   1.000
_cell.length_b   1.000
_cell.length_c   1.000
_cell.angle_alpha   90.00
_cell.angle_beta   90.00
_cell.angle_gamma   90.00
#
_symmetry.space_group_name_H-M   'P 1'
#
loop_
_entity.id
_entity.type
_entity.pdbx_description
1 polymer ?
#
loop_
_entity_poly.entity_id
_entity_poly.type
_entity_poly.pdbx_seq_one_letter_code
_entity_poly.pdbx_strand_id
1 'polypeptide(L)'
;MKITNPFARSARQFPQLPDQVPQRGTASSRALFKNIFLAQGWQMVGEFPNLTKAVAIISPHTSNIDAWHGFTALLGLGIQITIFGKHTLFETPLKPLLNWIGVIPVVRHSPQGHTQDIIEIVRKKEKIWIGMAPEGTRKQAENIRSGFYHIAYGANIPIVMFSFDYAHKTIHILGVFHPTGDYAQDLDAIYTQYHGKFSAKNPHWLAKPLQKLLKKG
;
A
#
# COMPACT_ATOMS: atom_id res chain seq x y z
N MET A 1 -5.21 -10.84 -45.63
CA MET A 1 -6.29 -10.71 -44.61
C MET A 1 -5.75 -11.28 -43.30
N LYS A 2 -5.28 -10.43 -42.37
CA LYS A 2 -4.77 -10.91 -41.07
C LYS A 2 -5.98 -11.15 -40.17
N ILE A 3 -6.19 -12.40 -39.77
CA ILE A 3 -7.22 -12.79 -38.81
C ILE A 3 -6.76 -12.27 -37.45
N THR A 4 -7.25 -11.10 -37.03
CA THR A 4 -7.06 -10.62 -35.66
C THR A 4 -7.94 -11.44 -34.74
N ASN A 5 -7.32 -12.28 -33.91
CA ASN A 5 -8.00 -13.06 -32.89
C ASN A 5 -8.62 -12.10 -31.84
N PRO A 6 -9.96 -12.00 -31.73
CA PRO A 6 -10.61 -11.09 -30.79
C PRO A 6 -10.47 -11.54 -29.31
N PHE A 7 -9.83 -12.68 -29.06
CA PHE A 7 -9.58 -13.24 -27.73
C PHE A 7 -8.12 -13.17 -27.26
N ALA A 8 -7.27 -12.38 -27.93
CA ALA A 8 -5.98 -12.04 -27.36
C ALA A 8 -6.21 -11.18 -26.10
N ARG A 9 -6.40 -11.82 -24.94
CA ARG A 9 -6.32 -11.15 -23.64
C ARG A 9 -4.97 -10.43 -23.64
N SER A 10 -5.02 -9.09 -23.65
CA SER A 10 -3.84 -8.28 -23.33
C SER A 10 -3.17 -8.89 -22.10
N ALA A 11 -1.87 -9.16 -22.19
CA ALA A 11 -1.14 -9.76 -21.09
C ALA A 11 -1.33 -8.89 -19.85
N ARG A 12 -1.87 -9.47 -18.78
CA ARG A 12 -2.09 -8.76 -17.51
C ARG A 12 -0.78 -8.13 -17.04
N GLN A 13 -0.83 -6.85 -16.72
CA GLN A 13 0.35 -6.08 -16.36
C GLN A 13 0.88 -6.45 -14.97
N PHE A 14 2.21 -6.50 -14.85
CA PHE A 14 2.91 -6.66 -13.58
C PHE A 14 4.26 -5.95 -13.69
N PRO A 15 4.45 -4.81 -13.02
CA PRO A 15 5.62 -3.97 -13.20
C PRO A 15 6.88 -4.61 -12.60
N GLN A 16 8.04 -4.15 -13.06
CA GLN A 16 9.31 -4.45 -12.42
C GLN A 16 9.57 -3.43 -11.31
N LEU A 17 10.16 -3.92 -10.21
CA LEU A 17 10.49 -3.08 -9.07
C LEU A 17 11.85 -2.39 -9.31
N PRO A 18 11.94 -1.05 -9.20
CA PRO A 18 13.21 -0.34 -9.32
C PRO A 18 14.22 -0.73 -8.21
N ASP A 19 15.50 -0.46 -8.46
CA ASP A 19 16.63 -0.90 -7.65
C ASP A 19 16.77 -0.16 -6.30
N GLN A 20 16.30 1.10 -6.21
CA GLN A 20 16.33 1.86 -4.96
C GLN A 20 15.25 1.42 -3.98
N VAL A 21 14.16 0.81 -4.47
CA VAL A 21 13.08 0.32 -3.61
C VAL A 21 13.58 -0.85 -2.76
N PRO A 22 13.28 -0.92 -1.45
CA PRO A 22 13.66 -2.06 -0.60
C PRO A 22 13.12 -3.36 -1.18
N GLN A 23 13.98 -4.37 -1.35
CA GLN A 23 13.61 -5.65 -1.97
C GLN A 23 13.83 -6.85 -1.03
N ARG A 24 13.08 -7.92 -1.26
CA ARG A 24 13.13 -9.21 -0.54
C ARG A 24 12.82 -10.39 -1.48
N GLY A 25 13.08 -11.60 -0.99
CA GLY A 25 12.74 -12.85 -1.68
C GLY A 25 13.66 -13.17 -2.87
N THR A 26 13.63 -14.44 -3.29
CA THR A 26 14.40 -14.97 -4.42
C THR A 26 13.61 -14.86 -5.73
N ALA A 27 14.28 -14.98 -6.87
CA ALA A 27 13.63 -15.00 -8.19
C ALA A 27 12.49 -16.02 -8.26
N SER A 28 12.70 -17.24 -7.74
CA SER A 28 11.70 -18.30 -7.72
C SER A 28 10.49 -17.95 -6.84
N SER A 29 10.72 -17.39 -5.64
CA SER A 29 9.61 -16.97 -4.78
C SER A 29 8.79 -15.83 -5.41
N ARG A 30 9.46 -14.85 -6.02
CA ARG A 30 8.82 -13.73 -6.71
C ARG A 30 7.98 -14.24 -7.90
N ALA A 31 8.53 -15.14 -8.70
CA ALA A 31 7.81 -15.75 -9.81
C ALA A 31 6.57 -16.53 -9.35
N LEU A 32 6.68 -17.31 -8.27
CA LEU A 32 5.56 -18.06 -7.70
C LEU A 32 4.40 -17.13 -7.29
N PHE A 33 4.69 -16.11 -6.47
CA PHE A 33 3.65 -15.20 -5.98
C PHE A 33 3.08 -14.29 -7.07
N LYS A 34 3.92 -13.86 -8.04
CA LYS A 34 3.46 -13.17 -9.25
C LYS A 34 2.45 -14.03 -10.01
N ASN A 35 2.75 -15.31 -10.24
CA ASN A 35 1.85 -16.21 -10.96
C ASN A 35 0.54 -16.44 -10.19
N ILE A 36 0.59 -16.61 -8.86
CA ILE A 36 -0.61 -16.69 -8.02
C ILE A 36 -1.46 -15.43 -8.14
N PHE A 37 -0.85 -14.24 -8.09
CA PHE A 37 -1.55 -12.96 -8.24
C PHE A 37 -2.22 -12.84 -9.62
N LEU A 38 -1.47 -13.09 -10.70
CA LEU A 38 -1.97 -13.01 -12.07
C LEU A 38 -3.06 -14.06 -12.37
N ALA A 39 -2.95 -15.27 -11.81
CA ALA A 39 -3.93 -16.35 -11.98
C ALA A 39 -5.30 -15.99 -11.40
N GLN A 40 -5.34 -15.21 -10.31
CA GLN A 40 -6.59 -14.73 -9.68
C GLN A 40 -7.35 -13.69 -10.53
N GLY A 41 -6.77 -13.28 -11.66
CA GLY A 41 -7.38 -12.28 -12.53
C GLY A 41 -6.83 -10.88 -12.35
N TRP A 42 -5.93 -10.68 -11.38
CA TRP A 42 -5.45 -9.37 -11.02
C TRP A 42 -4.28 -8.91 -11.89
N GLN A 43 -4.12 -7.59 -11.97
CA GLN A 43 -2.98 -6.92 -12.58
C GLN A 43 -2.54 -5.73 -11.73
N MET A 44 -1.35 -5.22 -12.01
CA MET A 44 -0.84 -3.98 -11.42
C MET A 44 -0.53 -2.99 -12.53
N VAL A 45 -1.05 -1.77 -12.41
CA VAL A 45 -0.95 -0.72 -13.44
C VAL A 45 -0.39 0.56 -12.82
N GLY A 46 0.50 1.23 -13.56
CA GLY A 46 1.21 2.43 -13.11
C GLY A 46 2.71 2.19 -12.95
N GLU A 47 3.43 3.23 -12.60
CA GLU A 47 4.90 3.21 -12.51
C GLU A 47 5.35 3.24 -11.05
N PHE A 48 6.27 2.34 -10.70
CA PHE A 48 6.91 2.37 -9.38
C PHE A 48 7.94 3.51 -9.32
N PRO A 49 7.88 4.38 -8.31
CA PRO A 49 8.91 5.40 -8.12
C PRO A 49 10.20 4.78 -7.60
N ASN A 50 11.35 5.22 -8.10
CA ASN A 50 12.66 4.72 -7.71
C ASN A 50 13.17 5.41 -6.42
N LEU A 51 12.54 5.11 -5.28
CA LEU A 51 12.77 5.78 -4.00
C LEU A 51 13.33 4.81 -2.94
N THR A 52 14.35 5.25 -2.21
CA THR A 52 14.91 4.49 -1.08
C THR A 52 13.98 4.49 0.14
N LYS A 53 13.27 5.60 0.37
CA LYS A 53 12.37 5.76 1.51
C LYS A 53 11.00 6.30 1.08
N ALA A 54 9.94 5.70 1.62
CA ALA A 54 8.58 6.16 1.38
C ALA A 54 7.60 5.65 2.44
N VAL A 55 6.49 6.36 2.60
CA VAL A 55 5.27 5.81 3.21
C VAL A 55 4.35 5.32 2.09
N ALA A 56 4.15 4.02 1.98
CA ALA A 56 3.24 3.41 1.03
C ALA A 56 1.84 3.28 1.66
N ILE A 57 0.85 3.95 1.08
CA ILE A 57 -0.56 3.81 1.48
C ILE A 57 -1.34 3.06 0.42
N ILE A 58 -2.27 2.20 0.84
CA ILE A 58 -3.18 1.52 -0.07
C ILE A 58 -4.62 1.63 0.43
N SER A 59 -5.54 1.92 -0.49
CA SER A 59 -6.95 2.17 -0.18
C SER A 59 -7.84 1.89 -1.41
N PRO A 60 -9.06 1.34 -1.28
CA PRO A 60 -9.77 1.09 -0.05
C PRO A 60 -9.46 -0.27 0.58
N HIS A 61 -9.44 -0.30 1.92
CA HIS A 61 -9.43 -1.55 2.69
C HIS A 61 -10.80 -1.84 3.30
N THR A 62 -11.55 -2.74 2.67
CA THR A 62 -12.92 -3.11 3.07
C THR A 62 -13.11 -4.62 3.28
N SER A 63 -12.06 -5.44 3.14
CA SER A 63 -12.15 -6.89 3.31
C SER A 63 -10.81 -7.52 3.71
N ASN A 64 -10.86 -8.70 4.33
CA ASN A 64 -9.65 -9.48 4.59
C ASN A 64 -8.98 -9.97 3.28
N ILE A 65 -9.77 -10.14 2.20
CA ILE A 65 -9.22 -10.55 0.91
C ILE A 65 -8.33 -9.47 0.28
N ASP A 66 -8.49 -8.20 0.67
CA ASP A 66 -7.57 -7.10 0.28
C ASP A 66 -6.14 -7.41 0.76
N ALA A 67 -6.00 -7.94 1.98
CA ALA A 67 -4.71 -8.30 2.53
C ALA A 67 -4.08 -9.47 1.75
N TRP A 68 -4.88 -10.43 1.27
CA TRP A 68 -4.38 -11.53 0.45
C TRP A 68 -3.91 -11.05 -0.93
N HIS A 69 -4.69 -10.23 -1.63
CA HIS A 69 -4.30 -9.66 -2.92
C HIS A 69 -3.08 -8.74 -2.79
N GLY A 70 -3.07 -7.88 -1.77
CA GLY A 70 -1.89 -7.06 -1.44
C GLY A 70 -0.66 -7.92 -1.14
N PHE A 71 -0.79 -8.95 -0.30
CA PHE A 71 0.34 -9.80 0.08
C PHE A 71 0.94 -10.56 -1.12
N THR A 72 0.10 -11.15 -1.98
CA THR A 72 0.58 -11.85 -3.18
C THR A 72 1.21 -10.89 -4.20
N ALA A 73 0.69 -9.66 -4.33
CA ALA A 73 1.32 -8.62 -5.12
C ALA A 73 2.70 -8.21 -4.57
N LEU A 74 2.79 -7.91 -3.26
CA LEU A 74 4.04 -7.49 -2.61
C LEU A 74 5.13 -8.57 -2.73
N LEU A 75 4.78 -9.84 -2.48
CA LEU A 75 5.73 -10.95 -2.62
C LEU A 75 6.08 -11.23 -4.08
N GLY A 76 5.14 -11.06 -5.01
CA GLY A 76 5.39 -11.21 -6.44
C GLY A 76 6.34 -10.15 -6.98
N LEU A 77 6.22 -8.90 -6.50
CA LEU A 77 7.16 -7.82 -6.78
C LEU A 77 8.52 -8.05 -6.10
N GLY A 78 8.49 -8.74 -4.95
CA GLY A 78 9.64 -8.83 -4.07
C GLY A 78 9.94 -7.50 -3.37
N ILE A 79 8.93 -6.66 -3.17
CA ILE A 79 9.09 -5.42 -2.40
C ILE A 79 9.11 -5.73 -0.90
N GLN A 80 10.03 -5.12 -0.16
CA GLN A 80 10.08 -5.20 1.30
C GLN A 80 9.35 -4.00 1.91
N ILE A 81 8.15 -4.27 2.41
CA ILE A 81 7.35 -3.31 3.16
C ILE A 81 7.51 -3.57 4.65
N THR A 82 7.82 -2.51 5.39
CA THR A 82 7.85 -2.50 6.84
C THR A 82 6.48 -2.13 7.39
N ILE A 83 5.97 -2.94 8.32
CA ILE A 83 4.70 -2.69 9.00
C ILE A 83 4.99 -2.53 10.49
N PHE A 84 4.39 -1.54 11.14
CA PHE A 84 4.59 -1.34 12.57
C PHE A 84 3.51 -2.03 13.40
N GLY A 85 3.92 -3.05 14.15
CA GLY A 85 3.06 -3.90 14.97
C GLY A 85 3.23 -3.63 16.47
N LYS A 86 2.21 -3.97 17.27
CA LYS A 86 2.32 -3.87 18.74
C LYS A 86 3.45 -4.79 19.22
N HIS A 87 4.33 -4.29 20.10
CA HIS A 87 5.46 -5.06 20.65
C HIS A 87 5.04 -6.43 21.23
N THR A 88 3.90 -6.52 21.92
CA THR A 88 3.42 -7.78 22.53
C THR A 88 3.18 -8.91 21.51
N LEU A 89 3.03 -8.61 20.21
CA LEU A 89 2.93 -9.65 19.18
C LEU A 89 4.23 -10.46 19.04
N PHE A 90 5.37 -9.84 19.38
CA PHE A 90 6.70 -10.43 19.30
C PHE A 90 7.08 -11.23 20.56
N GLU A 91 6.22 -11.24 21.58
CA GLU A 91 6.33 -12.11 22.76
C GLU A 91 5.63 -13.46 22.54
N THR A 92 5.07 -13.68 21.35
CA THR A 92 4.37 -14.92 20.97
C THR A 92 5.24 -15.81 20.06
N PRO A 93 4.89 -17.10 19.87
CA PRO A 93 5.54 -17.97 18.89
C PRO A 93 5.49 -17.46 17.44
N LEU A 94 4.68 -16.43 17.14
CA LEU A 94 4.59 -15.80 15.82
C LEU A 94 5.79 -14.90 15.48
N LYS A 95 6.68 -14.61 16.43
CA LYS A 95 7.84 -13.71 16.23
C LYS A 95 8.66 -13.98 14.96
N PRO A 96 9.06 -15.22 14.62
CA PRO A 96 9.82 -15.48 13.39
C PRO A 96 9.05 -15.11 12.13
N LEU A 97 7.75 -15.39 12.10
CA LEU A 97 6.86 -15.04 11.00
C LEU A 97 6.70 -13.52 10.86
N LEU A 98 6.50 -12.82 11.98
CA LEU A 98 6.39 -11.35 11.99
C LEU A 98 7.67 -10.68 11.46
N ASN A 99 8.83 -11.16 11.91
CA ASN A 99 10.12 -10.70 11.41
C ASN A 99 10.27 -10.97 9.90
N TRP A 100 9.89 -12.17 9.44
CA TRP A 100 9.95 -12.53 8.03
C TRP A 100 9.00 -11.69 7.16
N ILE A 101 7.83 -11.29 7.67
CA ILE A 101 6.89 -10.40 6.98
C ILE A 101 7.46 -8.97 6.88
N GLY A 102 8.42 -8.60 7.74
CA GLY A 102 8.97 -7.25 7.83
C GLY A 102 8.25 -6.38 8.86
N VAL A 103 7.57 -6.99 9.83
CA VAL A 103 6.92 -6.24 10.92
C VAL A 103 7.99 -5.77 11.90
N ILE A 104 7.98 -4.48 12.24
CA ILE A 104 8.83 -3.91 13.30
C ILE A 104 7.96 -3.66 14.54
N PRO A 105 8.39 -4.12 15.73
CA PRO A 105 7.68 -3.83 16.98
C PRO A 105 7.78 -2.34 17.32
N VAL A 106 6.66 -1.77 17.77
CA VAL A 106 6.58 -0.42 18.33
C VAL A 106 5.78 -0.44 19.62
N VAL A 107 6.16 0.43 20.55
CA VAL A 107 5.47 0.57 21.84
C VAL A 107 4.44 1.69 21.72
N ARG A 108 3.16 1.33 21.84
CA ARG A 108 2.05 2.28 21.75
C ARG A 108 1.76 2.83 23.14
N HIS A 109 2.51 3.82 23.60
CA HIS A 109 2.17 4.57 24.81
C HIS A 109 1.15 5.69 24.50
N SER A 110 1.27 6.33 23.33
CA SER A 110 0.32 7.32 22.80
C SER A 110 0.42 7.39 21.26
N PRO A 111 -0.58 7.94 20.54
CA PRO A 111 -0.52 8.13 19.09
C PRO A 111 0.62 9.05 18.63
N GLN A 112 0.95 10.10 19.40
CA GLN A 112 2.08 10.98 19.08
C GLN A 112 3.42 10.29 19.28
N GLY A 113 3.61 9.57 20.40
CA GLY A 113 4.85 8.83 20.67
C GLY A 113 5.17 7.79 19.59
N HIS A 114 4.14 7.08 19.13
CA HIS A 114 4.27 6.10 18.05
C HIS A 114 4.74 6.70 16.71
N THR A 115 4.34 7.94 16.40
CA THR A 115 4.75 8.61 15.15
C THR A 115 6.23 8.99 15.20
N GLN A 116 6.68 9.53 16.33
CA GLN A 116 8.06 9.93 16.53
C GLN A 116 9.03 8.74 16.48
N ASP A 117 8.68 7.62 17.14
CA ASP A 117 9.47 6.39 17.10
C ASP A 117 9.70 5.91 15.65
N ILE A 118 8.64 5.95 14.84
CA ILE A 118 8.71 5.55 13.43
C ILE A 118 9.61 6.50 12.64
N ILE A 119 9.49 7.82 12.84
CA ILE A 119 10.35 8.82 12.18
C ILE A 119 11.83 8.54 12.49
N GLU A 120 12.15 8.24 13.74
CA GLU A 120 13.53 7.92 14.15
C GLU A 120 14.05 6.63 13.50
N ILE A 121 13.22 5.60 13.41
CA ILE A 121 13.56 4.36 12.70
C ILE A 121 13.82 4.63 11.22
N VAL A 122 12.97 5.45 10.57
CA VAL A 122 13.12 5.81 9.16
C VAL A 122 14.43 6.55 8.90
N ARG A 123 14.79 7.50 9.78
CA ARG A 123 16.03 8.27 9.66
C ARG A 123 17.27 7.37 9.73
N LYS A 124 17.24 6.33 10.57
CA LYS A 124 18.37 5.38 10.79
C LYS A 124 18.53 4.32 9.70
N LYS A 125 17.54 4.12 8.82
CA LYS A 125 17.61 3.12 7.73
C LYS A 125 18.06 3.77 6.43
N GLU A 126 18.86 3.09 5.62
CA GLU A 126 19.20 3.58 4.27
C GLU A 126 18.01 3.44 3.31
N LYS A 127 17.38 2.25 3.29
CA LYS A 127 16.20 1.93 2.50
C LYS A 127 15.07 1.44 3.42
N ILE A 128 13.89 2.06 3.34
CA ILE A 128 12.71 1.64 4.11
C ILE A 128 11.41 2.14 3.47
N TRP A 129 10.48 1.24 3.17
CA TRP A 129 9.13 1.59 2.76
C TRP A 129 8.16 1.14 3.84
N ILE A 130 7.33 2.05 4.34
CA ILE A 130 6.37 1.77 5.42
C ILE A 130 4.99 1.54 4.82
N GLY A 131 4.37 0.40 5.08
CA GLY A 131 3.04 0.07 4.59
C GLY A 131 1.94 0.45 5.58
N MET A 132 0.93 1.21 5.13
CA MET A 132 -0.18 1.63 5.98
C MET A 132 -1.52 1.59 5.23
N ALA A 133 -2.57 1.16 5.94
CA ALA A 133 -3.96 1.37 5.55
C ALA A 133 -4.45 2.66 6.21
N PRO A 134 -4.68 3.75 5.46
CA PRO A 134 -4.97 5.07 6.02
C PRO A 134 -6.32 5.13 6.76
N GLU A 135 -7.28 4.26 6.43
CA GLU A 135 -8.57 4.14 7.13
C GLU A 135 -8.42 3.60 8.56
N GLY A 136 -7.40 2.77 8.80
CA GLY A 136 -7.13 2.14 10.09
C GLY A 136 -8.21 1.18 10.61
N THR A 137 -9.23 0.89 9.80
CA THR A 137 -10.28 -0.10 10.02
C THR A 137 -10.79 -0.60 8.66
N ARG A 138 -11.34 -1.81 8.61
CA ARG A 138 -11.97 -2.38 7.40
C ARG A 138 -13.46 -2.05 7.29
N LYS A 139 -14.02 -1.40 8.31
CA LYS A 139 -15.41 -0.93 8.36
C LYS A 139 -15.46 0.53 7.92
N GLN A 140 -16.67 1.08 7.79
CA GLN A 140 -16.90 2.47 7.42
C GLN A 140 -16.19 3.44 8.36
N ALA A 141 -14.99 3.89 7.99
CA ALA A 141 -14.24 4.89 8.73
C ALA A 141 -14.85 6.27 8.50
N GLU A 142 -15.11 7.00 9.58
CA GLU A 142 -15.59 8.39 9.53
C GLU A 142 -14.55 9.30 8.87
N ASN A 143 -13.27 9.10 9.22
CA ASN A 143 -12.13 9.87 8.73
C ASN A 143 -10.94 8.95 8.43
N ILE A 144 -10.05 9.43 7.58
CA ILE A 144 -8.71 8.85 7.38
C ILE A 144 -7.79 9.28 8.55
N ARG A 145 -6.95 8.36 9.03
CA ARG A 145 -5.97 8.64 10.11
C ARG A 145 -4.78 9.40 9.55
N SER A 146 -4.34 10.47 10.23
CA SER A 146 -3.23 11.33 9.77
C SER A 146 -1.82 10.75 9.99
N GLY A 147 -1.70 9.59 10.64
CA GLY A 147 -0.39 9.03 11.01
C GLY A 147 0.57 8.82 9.82
N PHE A 148 0.07 8.33 8.67
CA PHE A 148 0.89 8.16 7.47
C PHE A 148 1.50 9.50 7.00
N TYR A 149 0.71 10.58 7.09
CA TYR A 149 1.09 11.91 6.67
C TYR A 149 2.13 12.52 7.62
N HIS A 150 1.89 12.44 8.93
CA HIS A 150 2.83 12.98 9.91
C HIS A 150 4.16 12.21 9.93
N ILE A 151 4.13 10.89 9.69
CA ILE A 151 5.36 10.11 9.50
C ILE A 151 6.11 10.60 8.26
N ALA A 152 5.43 10.74 7.11
CA ALA A 152 6.04 11.17 5.86
C ALA A 152 6.64 12.57 5.96
N TYR A 153 5.85 13.54 6.42
CA TYR A 153 6.29 14.93 6.61
C TYR A 153 7.42 15.02 7.65
N GLY A 154 7.26 14.41 8.83
CA GLY A 154 8.25 14.47 9.90
C GLY A 154 9.57 13.76 9.58
N ALA A 155 9.54 12.74 8.73
CA ALA A 155 10.75 12.07 8.23
C ALA A 155 11.30 12.67 6.92
N ASN A 156 10.63 13.67 6.35
CA ASN A 156 10.95 14.26 5.04
C ASN A 156 11.05 13.21 3.92
N ILE A 157 10.04 12.34 3.83
CA ILE A 157 9.94 11.29 2.81
C ILE A 157 8.60 11.37 2.07
N PRO A 158 8.54 10.95 0.81
CA PRO A 158 7.29 10.93 0.03
C PRO A 158 6.28 9.88 0.51
N ILE A 159 5.03 10.10 0.10
CA ILE A 159 3.93 9.14 0.20
C ILE A 159 3.73 8.50 -1.18
N VAL A 160 3.77 7.18 -1.28
CA VAL A 160 3.44 6.44 -2.50
C VAL A 160 2.04 5.87 -2.36
N MET A 161 1.16 6.22 -3.28
CA MET A 161 -0.26 5.90 -3.17
C MET A 161 -0.62 4.73 -4.08
N PHE A 162 -1.34 3.78 -3.51
CA PHE A 162 -1.89 2.63 -4.22
C PHE A 162 -3.39 2.54 -4.01
N SER A 163 -4.08 1.87 -4.93
CA SER A 163 -5.49 1.55 -4.74
C SER A 163 -5.89 0.17 -5.19
N PHE A 164 -6.94 -0.35 -4.55
CA PHE A 164 -7.66 -1.52 -5.03
C PHE A 164 -8.81 -1.10 -5.95
N ASP A 165 -8.87 -1.74 -7.11
CA ASP A 165 -9.96 -1.62 -8.06
C ASP A 165 -10.50 -3.00 -8.41
N TYR A 166 -11.47 -3.47 -7.62
CA TYR A 166 -12.10 -4.77 -7.79
C TYR A 166 -12.91 -4.93 -9.09
N ALA A 167 -13.51 -3.85 -9.58
CA ALA A 167 -14.24 -3.82 -10.84
C ALA A 167 -13.32 -4.18 -12.01
N HIS A 168 -12.10 -3.65 -12.02
CA HIS A 168 -11.10 -3.94 -13.04
C HIS A 168 -10.05 -4.99 -12.62
N LYS A 169 -10.18 -5.57 -11.42
CA LYS A 169 -9.16 -6.41 -10.77
C LYS A 169 -7.74 -5.83 -10.90
N THR A 170 -7.59 -4.56 -10.53
CA THR A 170 -6.33 -3.83 -10.69
C THR A 170 -5.87 -3.28 -9.35
N ILE A 171 -4.59 -3.44 -9.04
CA ILE A 171 -3.93 -2.59 -8.04
C ILE A 171 -3.28 -1.44 -8.80
N HIS A 172 -3.76 -0.22 -8.62
CA HIS A 172 -3.17 0.94 -9.27
C HIS A 172 -2.03 1.49 -8.42
N ILE A 173 -0.96 1.92 -9.09
CA ILE A 173 0.09 2.76 -8.53
C ILE A 173 -0.26 4.18 -8.94
N LEU A 174 -0.80 4.95 -8.00
CA LEU A 174 -1.41 6.24 -8.28
C LEU A 174 -0.38 7.36 -8.42
N GLY A 175 0.81 7.17 -7.84
CA GLY A 175 1.93 8.10 -7.95
C GLY A 175 2.55 8.44 -6.59
N VAL A 176 3.29 9.53 -6.59
CA VAL A 176 4.04 10.04 -5.45
C VAL A 176 3.45 11.38 -5.01
N PHE A 177 3.29 11.55 -3.69
CA PHE A 177 2.89 12.80 -3.08
C PHE A 177 3.96 13.26 -2.08
N HIS A 178 4.34 14.54 -2.15
CA HIS A 178 5.29 15.16 -1.22
C HIS A 178 4.52 16.06 -0.25
N PRO A 179 4.49 15.71 1.05
CA PRO A 179 3.82 16.54 2.06
C PRO A 179 4.37 17.97 2.12
N THR A 180 3.48 18.96 2.07
CA THR A 180 3.79 20.39 2.15
C THR A 180 3.82 20.90 3.59
N GLY A 181 3.11 20.20 4.49
CA GLY A 181 2.87 20.63 5.87
C GLY A 181 1.42 21.05 6.11
N ASP A 182 0.68 21.42 5.07
CA ASP A 182 -0.77 21.66 5.15
C ASP A 182 -1.54 20.35 4.96
N TYR A 183 -1.83 19.67 6.08
CA TYR A 183 -2.52 18.38 6.03
C TYR A 183 -3.89 18.44 5.35
N ALA A 184 -4.65 19.52 5.51
CA ALA A 184 -6.01 19.59 4.97
C ALA A 184 -5.97 19.71 3.44
N GLN A 185 -5.11 20.61 2.93
CA GLN A 185 -4.89 20.77 1.50
C GLN A 185 -4.30 19.50 0.86
N ASP A 186 -3.28 18.94 1.50
CA ASP A 186 -2.58 17.77 1.00
C ASP A 186 -3.50 16.54 0.96
N LEU A 187 -4.38 16.38 1.95
CA LEU A 187 -5.31 15.27 1.98
C LEU A 187 -6.33 15.34 0.83
N ASP A 188 -6.78 16.52 0.44
CA ASP A 188 -7.67 16.71 -0.73
C ASP A 188 -6.93 16.40 -2.05
N ALA A 189 -5.68 16.84 -2.16
CA ALA A 189 -4.82 16.51 -3.31
C ALA A 189 -4.56 15.01 -3.42
N ILE A 190 -4.33 14.33 -2.29
CA ILE A 190 -4.22 12.86 -2.22
C ILE A 190 -5.52 12.20 -2.70
N TYR A 191 -6.69 12.63 -2.21
CA TYR A 191 -7.97 12.05 -2.64
C TYR A 191 -8.21 12.20 -4.14
N THR A 192 -7.78 13.31 -4.75
CA THR A 192 -7.90 13.53 -6.19
C THR A 192 -7.19 12.43 -6.99
N GLN A 193 -6.08 11.88 -6.48
CA GLN A 193 -5.35 10.79 -7.14
C GLN A 193 -6.14 9.48 -7.24
N TYR A 194 -7.12 9.28 -6.35
CA TYR A 194 -7.96 8.10 -6.35
C TYR A 194 -9.11 8.18 -7.38
N HIS A 195 -9.45 9.36 -7.89
CA HIS A 195 -10.62 9.54 -8.76
C HIS A 195 -10.62 8.58 -9.97
N GLY A 196 -11.68 7.79 -10.12
CA GLY A 196 -11.84 6.80 -11.20
C GLY A 196 -10.88 5.59 -11.14
N LYS A 197 -10.04 5.48 -10.11
CA LYS A 197 -9.00 4.44 -9.99
C LYS A 197 -9.17 3.57 -8.75
N PHE A 198 -10.38 3.41 -8.23
CA PHE A 198 -10.64 2.44 -7.17
C PHE A 198 -12.07 1.92 -7.20
N SER A 199 -12.24 0.74 -6.64
CA SER A 199 -13.54 0.17 -6.34
C SER A 199 -13.36 -0.85 -5.22
N ALA A 200 -14.19 -0.77 -4.18
CA ALA A 200 -14.05 -1.57 -2.97
C ALA A 200 -14.69 -2.96 -3.11
N LYS A 201 -14.14 -3.96 -2.40
CA LYS A 201 -14.80 -5.27 -2.28
C LYS A 201 -16.15 -5.17 -1.59
N ASN A 202 -16.23 -4.35 -0.53
CA ASN A 202 -17.47 -4.06 0.19
C ASN A 202 -17.74 -2.54 0.15
N PRO A 203 -18.45 -2.01 -0.87
CA PRO A 203 -18.67 -0.58 -1.05
C PRO A 203 -19.30 0.13 0.16
N HIS A 204 -20.16 -0.57 0.92
CA HIS A 204 -20.81 -0.04 2.12
C HIS A 204 -19.84 0.21 3.28
N TRP A 205 -18.66 -0.42 3.28
CA TRP A 205 -17.63 -0.22 4.31
C TRP A 205 -16.55 0.77 3.89
N LEU A 206 -16.67 1.35 2.71
CA LEU A 206 -15.76 2.38 2.23
C LEU A 206 -15.71 3.55 3.23
N ALA A 207 -14.53 4.12 3.48
CA ALA A 207 -14.41 5.31 4.32
C ALA A 207 -15.22 6.47 3.76
N LYS A 208 -15.85 7.28 4.62
CA LYS A 208 -16.73 8.39 4.19
C LYS A 208 -16.07 9.38 3.21
N PRO A 209 -14.78 9.75 3.33
CA PRO A 209 -14.12 10.60 2.34
C PRO A 209 -14.12 10.00 0.93
N LEU A 210 -13.86 8.69 0.81
CA LEU A 210 -13.86 8.00 -0.48
C LEU A 210 -15.29 7.80 -1.02
N GLN A 211 -16.29 7.62 -0.15
CA GLN A 211 -17.70 7.64 -0.57
C GLN A 211 -18.10 8.99 -1.16
N LYS A 212 -17.63 10.10 -0.56
CA LYS A 212 -17.86 11.45 -1.11
C LYS A 212 -17.21 11.61 -2.48
N LEU A 213 -16.01 11.05 -2.67
CA LEU A 213 -15.32 11.09 -3.95
C LEU A 213 -16.11 10.34 -5.05
N LEU A 214 -16.69 9.17 -4.75
CA LEU A 214 -17.55 8.45 -5.72
C LEU A 214 -18.84 9.19 -6.09
N LYS A 215 -19.33 10.09 -5.25
CA LYS A 215 -20.54 10.89 -5.53
C LYS A 215 -20.26 12.15 -6.36
N LYS A 216 -18.98 12.53 -6.49
CA LYS A 216 -18.56 13.74 -7.20
C LYS A 216 -18.18 13.48 -8.67
N GLY A 217 -18.02 12.22 -9.06
CA GLY A 217 -17.76 11.80 -10.44
C GLY A 217 -18.94 11.05 -11.02
#